data_AF-L7VSD5-F1
#
_entry.id   AF-L7VSD5-F1
#
_cell.length_a   1.000
_cell.length_b   1.000
_cell.length_c   1.000
_cell.angle_alpha   90.00
_cell.angle_beta   90.00
_cell.angle_gamma   90.00
#
_symmetry.space_group_name_H-M   'P 1'
#
loop_
_entity.id
_entity.type
_entity.pdbx_description
1 polymer ?
#
loop_
_entity_poly.entity_id
_entity_poly.type
_entity_poly.pdbx_seq_one_letter_code
_entity_poly.pdbx_strand_id
1 'polypeptide(L)'
;MSGLSAGAICWFVFGHSDSDWFINPEQWDYVRAYGLGLIPAAHCPHYNEEGRESFDEMMRNETIPGIALEDRTSLVETDGRYRILNEDRGRKAYLLKVSDNKLIKIELEEGEFVL
;
A
#
# COMPACT_ATOMS: atom_id res chain seq x y z
N MET A 1 -7.19 -0.11 16.57
CA MET A 1 -7.83 0.83 15.61
C MET A 1 -8.02 0.09 14.29
N SER A 2 -8.92 0.52 13.41
CA SER A 2 -9.09 -0.06 12.07
C SER A 2 -9.42 1.02 11.05
N GLY A 3 -9.12 0.76 9.79
CA GLY A 3 -9.42 1.63 8.66
C GLY A 3 -9.48 0.82 7.36
N LEU A 4 -10.31 1.25 6.41
CA LEU A 4 -10.53 0.57 5.14
C LEU A 4 -10.39 1.58 4.00
N SER A 5 -9.81 1.15 2.88
CA SER A 5 -9.61 1.97 1.69
C SER A 5 -8.87 3.28 2.03
N ALA A 6 -9.43 4.45 1.73
CA ALA A 6 -8.89 5.74 2.14
C ALA A 6 -8.63 5.86 3.66
N GLY A 7 -9.45 5.20 4.49
CA GLY A 7 -9.24 5.15 5.94
C GLY A 7 -8.08 4.26 6.37
N ALA A 8 -7.58 3.35 5.52
CA ALA A 8 -6.36 2.59 5.80
C ALA A 8 -5.10 3.43 5.53
N ILE A 9 -5.14 4.32 4.53
CA ILE A 9 -4.01 5.17 4.15
C ILE A 9 -3.54 6.06 5.31
N CYS A 10 -4.45 6.56 6.15
CA CYS A 10 -4.11 7.51 7.21
C CYS A 10 -3.12 6.95 8.25
N TRP A 11 -2.93 5.64 8.36
CA TRP A 11 -1.98 5.03 9.28
C TRP A 11 -0.53 5.09 8.79
N PHE A 12 -0.33 5.25 7.48
CA PHE A 12 0.96 5.18 6.80
C PHE A 12 1.59 6.57 6.63
N VAL A 13 2.82 6.63 6.12
CA VAL A 13 3.49 7.90 5.79
C VAL A 13 2.72 8.60 4.67
N PHE A 14 2.39 7.84 3.62
CA PHE A 14 1.47 8.25 2.57
C PHE A 14 0.83 7.03 1.92
N GLY A 15 -0.20 7.24 1.11
CA GLY A 15 -0.76 6.18 0.27
C GLY A 15 -1.15 6.64 -1.12
N HIS A 16 -1.32 5.65 -1.99
CA HIS A 16 -1.77 5.78 -3.36
C HIS A 16 -3.24 6.18 -3.38
N SER A 17 -3.57 7.34 -3.93
CA SER A 17 -4.92 7.90 -3.87
C SER A 17 -5.38 8.40 -5.23
N ASP A 18 -6.62 8.08 -5.55
CA ASP A 18 -7.43 8.57 -6.67
C ASP A 18 -8.20 9.84 -6.32
N SER A 19 -7.86 10.51 -5.22
CA SER A 19 -8.60 11.70 -4.74
C SER A 19 -8.62 12.86 -5.74
N ASP A 20 -7.63 12.94 -6.63
CA ASP A 20 -7.55 13.96 -7.68
C ASP A 20 -8.69 13.84 -8.72
N TRP A 21 -9.21 12.62 -8.95
CA TRP A 21 -10.39 12.39 -9.81
C TRP A 21 -11.60 13.22 -9.39
N PHE A 22 -11.81 13.41 -8.08
CA PHE A 22 -12.94 14.18 -7.56
C PHE A 22 -12.78 15.69 -7.75
N ILE A 23 -11.59 16.16 -8.15
CA ILE A 23 -11.28 17.56 -8.42
C ILE A 23 -11.33 17.83 -9.93
N ASN A 24 -10.65 17.01 -10.74
CA ASN A 24 -10.58 17.19 -12.19
C ASN A 24 -10.69 15.85 -12.95
N PRO A 25 -11.90 15.32 -13.17
CA PRO A 25 -12.08 14.01 -13.78
C PRO A 25 -11.47 13.86 -15.18
N GLU A 26 -11.40 14.94 -15.97
CA GLU A 26 -10.90 14.85 -17.36
C GLU A 26 -9.38 14.74 -17.45
N GLN A 27 -8.66 15.14 -16.39
CA GLN A 27 -7.21 15.13 -16.32
C GLN A 27 -6.78 14.96 -14.87
N TRP A 28 -6.73 13.70 -14.44
CA TRP A 28 -6.31 13.29 -13.12
C TRP A 28 -5.26 12.18 -13.24
N ASP A 29 -4.51 12.00 -12.16
CA ASP A 29 -3.62 10.86 -11.97
C ASP A 29 -3.69 10.41 -10.51
N TYR A 30 -3.09 9.26 -10.19
CA TYR A 30 -2.92 8.85 -8.81
C TYR A 30 -1.91 9.74 -8.09
N VAL A 31 -2.31 10.23 -6.92
CA VAL A 31 -1.54 11.16 -6.09
C VAL A 31 -1.19 10.54 -4.74
N ARG A 32 -0.29 11.21 -4.02
CA ARG A 32 0.04 10.86 -2.64
C ARG A 32 -0.96 11.51 -1.69
N ALA A 33 -1.64 10.69 -0.90
CA ALA A 33 -2.36 11.15 0.29
C ALA A 33 -1.49 10.91 1.53
N TYR A 34 -1.04 11.97 2.20
CA TYR A 34 -0.19 11.87 3.39
C TYR A 34 -1.00 11.49 4.63
N GLY A 35 -0.47 10.55 5.41
CA GLY A 35 -1.10 10.06 6.64
C GLY A 35 -0.38 10.52 7.92
N LEU A 36 -0.69 9.84 9.02
CA LEU A 36 -0.12 10.10 10.35
C LEU A 36 1.31 9.55 10.50
N GLY A 37 1.74 8.63 9.62
CA GLY A 37 3.07 8.03 9.68
C GLY A 37 3.30 7.07 10.86
N LEU A 38 2.25 6.46 11.41
CA LEU A 38 2.38 5.47 12.49
C LEU A 38 3.02 4.16 11.99
N ILE A 39 2.70 3.76 10.76
CA ILE A 39 3.38 2.69 10.04
C ILE A 39 4.40 3.35 9.10
N PRO A 40 5.71 3.07 9.24
CA PRO A 40 6.77 3.74 8.48
C PRO A 40 6.91 3.14 7.07
N ALA A 41 5.82 3.08 6.33
CA ALA A 41 5.72 2.60 4.96
C ALA A 41 4.76 3.48 4.15
N ALA A 42 4.81 3.33 2.83
CA ALA A 42 3.76 3.77 1.93
C ALA A 42 2.69 2.68 1.77
N HIS A 43 1.48 3.05 1.36
CA HIS A 43 0.38 2.09 1.22
C HIS A 43 -0.43 2.22 -0.07
N CYS A 44 -0.74 1.10 -0.71
CA CYS A 44 -1.71 1.04 -1.79
C CYS A 44 -2.83 0.06 -1.43
N PRO A 45 -4.03 0.52 -1.06
CA PRO A 45 -5.20 -0.34 -1.00
C PRO A 45 -5.69 -0.68 -2.42
N HIS A 46 -6.53 -1.72 -2.53
CA HIS A 46 -7.18 -2.12 -3.79
C HIS A 46 -6.20 -2.43 -4.93
N TYR A 47 -5.03 -2.98 -4.63
CA TYR A 47 -3.92 -3.08 -5.58
C TYR A 47 -4.22 -3.87 -6.86
N ASN A 48 -5.27 -4.70 -6.87
CA ASN A 48 -5.79 -5.43 -8.03
C ASN A 48 -6.73 -4.61 -8.93
N GLU A 49 -7.07 -3.38 -8.57
CA GLU A 49 -7.87 -2.48 -9.41
C GLU A 49 -7.01 -1.78 -10.47
N GLU A 50 -7.63 -1.41 -11.58
CA GLU A 50 -6.95 -0.78 -12.72
C GLU A 50 -6.28 0.55 -12.33
N GLY A 51 -5.02 0.71 -12.74
CA GLY A 51 -4.21 1.88 -12.49
C GLY A 51 -3.50 1.86 -11.12
N ARG A 52 -3.87 0.97 -10.19
CA ARG A 52 -3.19 0.83 -8.89
C ARG A 52 -1.78 0.26 -9.03
N GLU A 53 -1.47 -0.39 -10.16
CA GLU A 53 -0.11 -0.81 -10.51
C GLU A 53 0.86 0.38 -10.66
N SER A 54 0.37 1.60 -10.88
CA SER A 54 1.22 2.82 -10.90
C SER A 54 1.85 3.13 -9.53
N PHE A 55 1.40 2.47 -8.46
CA PHE A 55 2.08 2.48 -7.17
C PHE A 55 3.53 1.96 -7.27
N ASP A 56 3.82 1.02 -8.18
CA ASP A 56 5.18 0.50 -8.39
C ASP A 56 6.10 1.63 -8.86
N GLU A 57 5.63 2.47 -9.78
CA GLU A 57 6.35 3.66 -10.25
C GLU A 57 6.49 4.72 -9.15
N MET A 58 5.43 4.95 -8.37
CA MET A 58 5.45 5.85 -7.21
C MET A 58 6.52 5.47 -6.19
N MET A 59 6.80 4.17 -6.04
CA MET A 59 7.78 3.64 -5.09
C MET A 59 9.23 3.68 -5.58
N ARG A 60 9.51 3.84 -6.88
CA ARG A 60 10.89 3.76 -7.42
C ARG A 60 11.89 4.73 -6.81
N ASN A 61 11.42 5.88 -6.33
CA ASN A 61 12.25 6.94 -5.77
C ASN A 61 12.15 7.02 -4.24
N GLU A 62 11.55 6.03 -3.60
CA GLU A 62 11.30 6.04 -2.17
C GLU A 62 12.36 5.28 -1.38
N THR A 63 12.68 5.79 -0.19
CA THR A 63 13.59 5.15 0.77
C THR A 63 12.84 4.33 1.82
N ILE A 64 11.52 4.43 1.88
CA ILE A 64 10.65 3.64 2.76
C ILE A 64 10.04 2.46 1.99
N PRO A 65 9.69 1.36 2.65
CA PRO A 65 8.97 0.26 2.00
C PRO A 65 7.55 0.67 1.62
N GLY A 66 6.96 -0.05 0.67
CA GLY A 66 5.56 0.07 0.28
C GLY A 66 4.79 -1.22 0.59
N ILE A 67 3.58 -1.10 1.11
CA ILE A 67 2.66 -2.21 1.33
C ILE A 67 1.47 -2.06 0.39
N ALA A 68 1.38 -2.95 -0.60
CA ALA A 68 0.26 -3.03 -1.51
C ALA A 68 -0.66 -4.18 -1.12
N LEU A 69 -1.95 -3.88 -0.97
CA LEU A 69 -2.98 -4.83 -0.53
C LEU A 69 -4.07 -4.91 -1.58
N GLU A 70 -4.34 -6.11 -2.09
CA GLU A 70 -5.54 -6.35 -2.91
C GLU A 70 -6.81 -6.26 -2.06
N ASP A 71 -7.95 -6.17 -2.73
CA ASP A 71 -9.26 -6.28 -2.10
C ASP A 71 -9.32 -7.47 -1.16
N ARG A 72 -9.89 -7.25 0.03
CA ARG A 72 -10.10 -8.29 1.05
C ARG A 72 -8.81 -8.90 1.58
N THR A 73 -7.74 -8.11 1.57
CA THR A 73 -6.53 -8.34 2.36
C THR A 73 -6.41 -7.26 3.43
N SER A 74 -5.69 -7.55 4.51
CA SER A 74 -5.53 -6.65 5.64
C SER A 74 -4.13 -6.77 6.24
N LEU A 75 -3.55 -5.62 6.57
CA LEU A 75 -2.36 -5.53 7.40
C LEU A 75 -2.80 -5.35 8.85
N VAL A 76 -2.28 -6.20 9.74
CA VAL A 76 -2.40 -6.04 11.20
C VAL A 76 -1.03 -5.66 11.75
N GLU A 77 -0.99 -4.59 12.53
CA GLU A 77 0.17 -4.19 13.31
C GLU A 77 -0.17 -4.35 14.80
N THR A 78 0.69 -5.04 15.54
CA THR A 78 0.60 -5.20 17.00
C THR A 78 2.00 -5.19 17.60
N ASP A 79 2.29 -4.23 18.47
CA ASP A 79 3.57 -4.11 19.21
C ASP A 79 4.82 -4.16 18.29
N GLY A 80 4.75 -3.49 17.15
CA GLY A 80 5.81 -3.43 16.13
C GLY A 80 5.89 -4.66 15.22
N ARG A 81 4.95 -5.61 15.34
CA ARG A 81 4.88 -6.81 14.49
C ARG A 81 3.81 -6.68 13.45
N TYR A 82 4.11 -7.13 12.23
CA TYR A 82 3.22 -7.04 11.09
C TYR A 82 2.73 -8.41 10.66
N ARG A 83 1.43 -8.51 10.35
CA ARG A 83 0.81 -9.72 9.84
C ARG A 83 -0.15 -9.41 8.69
N ILE A 84 -0.10 -10.23 7.65
CA ILE A 84 -1.11 -10.25 6.58
C ILE A 84 -2.24 -11.20 6.96
N LEU A 85 -3.48 -10.75 6.74
CA LEU A 85 -4.70 -11.56 6.76
C LEU A 85 -5.38 -11.46 5.40
N ASN A 86 -5.74 -12.60 4.81
CA ASN A 86 -6.40 -12.68 3.51
C ASN A 86 -7.75 -13.39 3.65
N GLU A 87 -8.73 -13.03 2.82
CA GLU A 87 -10.01 -13.77 2.73
C GLU A 87 -9.77 -15.22 2.27
N ASP A 88 -8.92 -15.39 1.26
CA ASP A 88 -8.57 -16.68 0.68
C ASP A 88 -7.17 -16.63 0.01
N ARG A 89 -6.73 -17.77 -0.54
CA ARG A 89 -5.42 -17.93 -1.20
C ARG A 89 -5.27 -17.20 -2.54
N GLY A 90 -6.36 -16.70 -3.10
CA GLY A 90 -6.37 -15.92 -4.33
C GLY A 90 -6.12 -14.43 -4.10
N ARG A 91 -6.20 -13.95 -2.85
CA ARG A 91 -5.98 -12.54 -2.49
C ARG A 91 -4.55 -12.29 -2.05
N LYS A 92 -3.93 -11.26 -2.59
CA LYS A 92 -2.50 -11.04 -2.45
C LYS A 92 -2.14 -9.74 -1.75
N ALA A 93 -1.02 -9.78 -1.07
CA ALA A 93 -0.35 -8.63 -0.49
C ALA A 93 1.09 -8.59 -1.01
N TYR A 94 1.66 -7.39 -1.11
CA TYR A 94 3.02 -7.21 -1.62
C TYR A 94 3.80 -6.21 -0.76
N LEU A 95 5.07 -6.55 -0.55
CA LEU A 95 6.08 -5.66 -0.01
C LEU A 95 6.96 -5.15 -1.15
N LEU A 96 7.00 -3.83 -1.32
CA LEU A 96 7.82 -3.14 -2.30
C LEU A 96 9.02 -2.49 -1.60
N LYS A 97 10.22 -2.71 -2.10
CA LYS A 97 11.47 -2.12 -1.59
C LYS A 97 12.36 -1.69 -2.75
N VAL A 98 13.03 -0.55 -2.62
CA VAL A 98 14.07 -0.16 -3.56
C VAL A 98 15.43 -0.64 -3.03
N SER A 99 16.17 -1.41 -3.85
CA SER A 99 17.54 -1.82 -3.59
C SER A 99 18.35 -1.68 -4.87
N ASP A 100 19.55 -1.10 -4.79
CA ASP A 100 20.43 -0.89 -5.95
C ASP A 100 19.72 -0.23 -7.16
N ASN A 101 18.92 0.82 -6.88
CA ASN A 101 18.08 1.53 -7.86
C ASN A 101 17.07 0.64 -8.61
N LYS A 102 16.71 -0.51 -8.04
CA LYS A 102 15.69 -1.41 -8.58
C LYS A 102 14.57 -1.59 -7.58
N LEU A 103 13.35 -1.53 -8.09
CA LEU A 103 12.17 -1.93 -7.33
C LEU A 103 12.14 -3.46 -7.23
N ILE A 104 12.17 -3.95 -6.00
CA ILE A 104 11.96 -5.34 -5.63
C ILE A 104 10.54 -5.44 -5.08
N LYS A 105 9.77 -6.38 -5.61
CA LYS A 105 8.40 -6.66 -5.18
C LYS A 105 8.31 -8.10 -4.71
N ILE A 106 7.88 -8.28 -3.47
CA ILE A 106 7.81 -9.57 -2.79
C ILE A 106 6.34 -9.82 -2.46
N GLU A 107 5.78 -10.93 -2.95
CA GLU A 107 4.45 -11.39 -2.51
C GLU A 107 4.54 -11.85 -1.05
N LEU A 108 3.60 -11.37 -0.23
CA LEU A 108 3.50 -11.72 1.18
C LEU A 108 2.40 -12.77 1.35
N GLU A 109 2.78 -13.92 1.91
CA GLU A 109 1.84 -14.95 2.34
C GLU A 109 1.04 -14.49 3.57
N GLU A 110 -0.11 -15.13 3.81
CA GLU A 110 -0.85 -14.93 5.06
C GLU A 110 0.03 -15.33 6.26
N GLY A 111 0.25 -14.39 7.19
CA GLY A 111 1.15 -14.61 8.33
C GLY A 111 2.01 -13.41 8.67
N GLU A 112 2.93 -13.62 9.62
CA GLU A 112 3.86 -12.59 10.07
C GLU A 112 4.96 -12.33 9.06
N PHE A 113 5.39 -11.06 8.94
CA PHE A 113 6.52 -10.67 8.12
C PHE A 113 7.30 -9.50 8.74
N VAL A 114 8.47 -9.21 8.18
CA VAL A 114 9.31 -8.09 8.59
C VAL A 114 9.27 -7.01 7.52
N LEU A 115 8.97 -5.79 7.96
CA LEU A 115 8.86 -4.61 7.11
C LEU A 115 10.21 -4.19 6.51
#